data_AF-A0A135LUN7-F1
#
_entry.id   AF-A0A135LUN7-F1
#
_cell.length_a   1.000
_cell.length_b   1.000
_cell.length_c   1.000
_cell.angle_alpha   90.00
_cell.angle_beta   90.00
_cell.angle_gamma   90.00
#
_symmetry.space_group_name_H-M   'P 1'
#
loop_
_entity.id
_entity.type
_entity.pdbx_description
1 polymer ?
#
loop_
_entity_poly.entity_id
_entity_poly.type
_entity_poly.pdbx_seq_one_letter_code
_entity_poly.pdbx_strand_id
1 'polypeptide(L)'
;MFKFATTALLFASCLPTAFAAKCSAVGWQHQTTIRGGMVGDMGVYLYRGDQKIGEAKQCMKCETPCTDLMKIEGDGLEDTFAWAATCNLNHFTECHGAYATQTHIDGLPPSKDGNAYGISAGVSSQCKIEFDC
;
A
#
# COMPACT_ATOMS: atom_id res chain seq x y z
N MET A 1 -21.57 65.55 -6.81
CA MET A 1 -21.08 64.66 -5.74
C MET A 1 -21.39 63.22 -6.15
N PHE A 2 -20.42 62.51 -6.73
CA PHE A 2 -20.60 61.12 -7.17
C PHE A 2 -20.12 60.17 -6.06
N LYS A 3 -21.03 59.40 -5.47
CA LYS A 3 -20.71 58.28 -4.59
C LYS A 3 -20.65 57.02 -5.45
N PHE A 4 -19.43 56.59 -5.81
CA PHE A 4 -19.21 55.23 -6.28
C PHE A 4 -19.18 54.31 -5.07
N ALA A 5 -20.23 53.51 -4.91
CA ALA A 5 -20.20 52.35 -4.03
C ALA A 5 -19.52 51.21 -4.80
N THR A 6 -18.25 50.97 -4.47
CA THR A 6 -17.48 49.86 -5.04
C THR A 6 -17.94 48.56 -4.40
N THR A 7 -18.79 47.81 -5.10
CA THR A 7 -19.16 46.44 -4.73
C THR A 7 -17.95 45.53 -4.94
N ALA A 8 -17.26 45.19 -3.86
CA ALA A 8 -16.20 44.19 -3.88
C ALA A 8 -16.83 42.81 -4.14
N LEU A 9 -16.70 42.30 -5.37
CA LEU A 9 -16.95 40.89 -5.67
C LEU A 9 -15.84 40.07 -4.99
N LEU A 10 -16.18 39.48 -3.85
CA LEU A 10 -15.46 38.32 -3.32
C LEU A 10 -15.70 37.15 -4.28
N PHE A 11 -14.81 37.01 -5.27
CA PHE A 11 -14.62 35.73 -5.95
C PHE A 11 -14.01 34.78 -4.92
N ALA A 12 -14.88 34.12 -4.16
CA ALA A 12 -14.51 32.92 -3.42
C ALA A 12 -13.98 31.93 -4.45
N SER A 13 -12.65 31.79 -4.47
CA SER A 13 -11.94 30.79 -5.22
C SER A 13 -12.39 29.41 -4.73
N CYS A 14 -13.41 28.85 -5.36
CA CYS A 14 -13.63 27.42 -5.41
C CYS A 14 -12.49 26.81 -6.25
N LEU A 15 -11.27 26.86 -5.72
CA LEU A 15 -10.20 26.02 -6.24
C LEU A 15 -10.67 24.58 -6.02
N PRO A 16 -10.63 23.73 -7.06
CA PRO A 16 -10.91 22.32 -6.87
C PRO A 16 -9.96 21.83 -5.78
N THR A 17 -10.52 21.27 -4.70
CA THR A 17 -9.78 20.37 -3.82
C THR A 17 -9.00 19.44 -4.74
N ALA A 18 -7.67 19.58 -4.78
CA ALA A 18 -6.81 18.65 -5.48
C ALA A 18 -7.18 17.27 -4.93
N PHE A 19 -7.87 16.46 -5.72
CA PHE A 19 -8.18 15.10 -5.33
C PHE A 19 -6.83 14.43 -5.14
N ALA A 20 -6.53 13.99 -3.91
CA ALA A 20 -5.37 13.14 -3.69
C ALA A 20 -5.46 11.97 -4.68
N ALA A 21 -4.36 11.68 -5.37
CA ALA A 21 -4.26 10.51 -6.21
C ALA A 21 -4.44 9.26 -5.33
N LYS A 22 -4.99 8.19 -5.91
CA LYS A 22 -5.14 6.92 -5.20
C LYS A 22 -3.94 6.04 -5.51
N CYS A 23 -3.28 5.54 -4.46
CA CYS A 23 -2.25 4.52 -4.54
C CYS A 23 -2.73 3.21 -3.94
N SER A 24 -2.01 2.14 -4.26
CA SER A 24 -2.18 0.86 -3.57
C SER A 24 -0.86 0.24 -3.17
N ALA A 25 -0.82 -0.36 -1.98
CA ALA A 25 0.25 -1.23 -1.53
C ALA A 25 -0.24 -2.69 -1.60
N VAL A 26 0.49 -3.54 -2.30
CA VAL A 26 0.16 -4.97 -2.45
C VAL A 26 1.27 -5.80 -1.83
N GLY A 27 0.99 -6.35 -0.65
CA GLY A 27 1.82 -7.35 0.00
C GLY A 27 1.64 -8.71 -0.66
N TRP A 28 2.74 -9.41 -0.89
CA TRP A 28 2.76 -10.76 -1.43
C TRP A 28 3.62 -11.67 -0.57
N GLN A 29 3.24 -12.94 -0.49
CA GLN A 29 3.95 -13.99 0.22
C GLN A 29 4.09 -15.20 -0.68
N HIS A 30 5.31 -15.67 -0.91
CA HIS A 30 5.59 -16.96 -1.53
C HIS A 30 6.04 -17.93 -0.44
N GLN A 31 5.48 -19.13 -0.40
CA GLN A 31 5.97 -20.18 0.48
C GLN A 31 6.18 -21.48 -0.27
N THR A 32 7.22 -22.20 0.13
CA THR A 32 7.51 -23.55 -0.37
C THR A 32 7.94 -24.47 0.76
N THR A 33 7.69 -25.76 0.60
CA THR A 33 8.09 -26.79 1.55
C THR A 33 9.41 -27.40 1.12
N ILE A 34 10.41 -27.39 2.00
CA ILE A 34 11.70 -28.04 1.79
C ILE A 34 11.91 -29.17 2.80
N ARG A 35 12.84 -30.09 2.53
CA ARG A 35 13.21 -31.14 3.49
C ARG A 35 13.88 -30.49 4.71
N GLY A 36 13.10 -30.26 5.76
CA GLY A 36 13.54 -29.58 6.99
C GLY A 36 12.61 -28.48 7.49
N GLY A 37 11.59 -28.06 6.71
CA GLY A 37 10.63 -27.04 7.15
C GLY A 37 9.96 -26.28 6.01
N MET A 38 9.27 -25.20 6.35
CA MET A 38 8.72 -24.24 5.38
C MET A 38 9.67 -23.05 5.26
N VAL A 39 9.94 -22.64 4.02
CA VAL A 39 10.66 -21.39 3.73
C VAL A 39 9.78 -20.55 2.84
N GLY A 40 9.92 -19.23 2.94
CA GLY A 40 9.23 -18.36 2.04
C GLY A 40 9.80 -16.96 2.00
N ASP A 41 9.19 -16.20 1.09
CA ASP A 41 9.56 -14.85 0.71
C ASP A 41 8.35 -13.98 0.95
N MET A 42 8.59 -12.72 1.29
CA MET A 42 7.55 -11.73 1.18
C MET A 42 8.08 -10.40 0.63
N GLY A 43 7.16 -9.59 0.16
CA GLY A 43 7.45 -8.22 -0.19
C GLY A 43 6.18 -7.42 -0.35
N VAL A 44 6.36 -6.14 -0.64
CA VAL A 44 5.28 -5.18 -0.86
C VAL A 44 5.63 -4.37 -2.10
N TYR A 45 4.68 -4.24 -3.01
CA TYR A 45 4.76 -3.34 -4.16
C TYR A 45 3.83 -2.15 -3.96
N LEU A 46 4.30 -0.95 -4.27
CA LEU A 46 3.49 0.26 -4.32
C LEU A 46 3.12 0.57 -5.77
N TYR A 47 1.86 0.96 -5.98
CA TYR A 47 1.33 1.32 -7.29
C TYR A 47 0.59 2.66 -7.23
N ARG A 48 0.69 3.44 -8.30
CA ARG A 48 -0.16 4.58 -8.61
C ARG A 48 -0.87 4.27 -9.94
N GLY A 49 -2.16 3.96 -9.89
CA GLY A 49 -2.83 3.27 -11.01
C GLY A 49 -2.17 1.92 -11.30
N ASP A 50 -1.84 1.66 -12.56
CA ASP A 50 -1.14 0.42 -12.97
C ASP A 50 0.40 0.53 -12.89
N GLN A 51 0.94 1.71 -12.59
CA GLN A 51 2.37 1.94 -12.53
C GLN A 51 2.93 1.53 -11.17
N LYS A 52 3.88 0.59 -11.15
CA LYS A 52 4.67 0.30 -9.95
C LYS A 52 5.60 1.47 -9.67
N ILE A 53 5.49 2.06 -8.49
CA ILE A 53 6.27 3.22 -8.04
C ILE A 53 7.25 2.86 -6.92
N GLY A 54 7.11 1.72 -6.27
CA GLY A 54 7.95 1.35 -5.13
C GLY A 54 7.91 -0.14 -4.83
N GLU A 55 8.93 -0.61 -4.11
CA GLU A 55 9.06 -2.02 -3.75
C GLU A 55 9.95 -2.20 -2.52
N ALA A 56 9.54 -3.09 -1.62
CA ALA A 56 10.41 -3.63 -0.59
C ALA A 56 10.24 -5.14 -0.53
N LYS A 57 11.36 -5.85 -0.33
CA LYS A 57 11.41 -7.31 -0.23
C LYS A 57 12.03 -7.68 1.09
N GLN A 58 11.41 -8.61 1.81
CA GLN A 58 11.98 -9.19 3.02
C GLN A 58 12.20 -10.68 2.80
N CYS A 59 13.49 -11.02 2.90
CA CYS A 59 14.05 -12.35 3.06
C CYS A 59 13.57 -13.44 2.10
N MET A 60 14.44 -13.87 1.19
CA MET A 60 14.14 -14.90 0.18
C MET A 60 14.13 -16.36 0.70
N LYS A 61 14.35 -16.60 2.00
CA LYS A 61 14.40 -17.94 2.65
C LYS A 61 14.19 -17.85 4.17
N CYS A 62 13.21 -17.09 4.64
CA CYS A 62 12.99 -16.99 6.09
C CYS A 62 12.05 -18.08 6.59
N GLU A 63 12.36 -18.61 7.78
CA GLU A 63 11.37 -19.27 8.60
C GLU A 63 10.36 -18.19 9.00
N THR A 64 9.10 -18.35 8.60
CA THR A 64 7.97 -17.40 8.85
C THR A 64 8.10 -16.03 8.15
N PRO A 65 7.74 -15.91 6.86
CA PRO A 65 7.72 -14.64 6.16
C PRO A 65 6.49 -13.81 6.59
N CYS A 66 6.61 -13.21 7.78
CA CYS A 66 5.74 -12.19 8.33
C CYS A 66 6.59 -11.00 8.78
N THR A 67 6.04 -9.80 8.69
CA THR A 67 6.75 -8.58 9.06
C THR A 67 5.90 -7.74 10.00
N ASP A 68 6.49 -7.39 11.13
CA ASP A 68 5.87 -6.47 12.09
C ASP A 68 5.89 -5.03 11.55
N LEU A 69 6.86 -4.70 10.69
CA LEU A 69 6.96 -3.39 10.03
C LEU A 69 7.94 -3.43 8.85
N MET A 70 7.45 -3.04 7.68
CA MET A 70 8.22 -2.80 6.47
C MET A 70 8.00 -1.36 6.01
N LYS A 71 9.09 -0.66 5.68
CA LYS A 71 9.05 0.71 5.14
C LYS A 71 9.37 0.66 3.65
N ILE A 72 8.52 1.25 2.83
CA ILE A 72 8.62 1.21 1.37
C ILE A 72 8.66 2.63 0.82
N GLU A 73 9.76 2.96 0.15
CA GLU A 73 9.90 4.20 -0.62
C GLU A 73 9.18 4.04 -1.97
N GLY A 74 8.59 5.11 -2.47
CA GLY A 74 7.92 5.13 -3.76
C GLY A 74 8.21 6.41 -4.54
N ASP A 75 8.44 6.27 -5.84
CA ASP A 75 8.71 7.36 -6.76
C ASP A 75 7.55 8.36 -6.75
N GLY A 76 7.85 9.60 -6.34
CA GLY A 76 6.88 10.68 -6.27
C GLY A 76 5.91 10.58 -5.08
N LEU A 77 6.25 9.81 -4.05
CA LEU A 77 5.64 9.92 -2.71
C LEU A 77 6.43 10.93 -1.87
N GLU A 78 5.73 11.73 -1.07
CA GLU A 78 6.36 12.69 -0.14
C GLU A 78 6.96 11.98 1.09
N ASP A 79 6.27 10.97 1.60
CA ASP A 79 6.68 10.15 2.74
C ASP A 79 6.95 8.69 2.36
N THR A 80 7.53 7.92 3.29
CA THR A 80 7.64 6.47 3.16
C THR A 80 6.32 5.80 3.56
N PHE A 81 5.86 4.82 2.78
CA PHE A 81 4.73 3.98 3.17
C PHE A 81 5.17 2.96 4.22
N ALA A 82 4.47 2.88 5.35
CA ALA A 82 4.69 1.84 6.35
C ALA A 82 3.66 0.72 6.18
N TRP A 83 4.13 -0.52 6.19
CA TRP A 83 3.34 -1.73 6.01
C TRP A 83 3.56 -2.68 7.19
N ALA A 84 2.50 -3.30 7.68
CA ALA A 84 2.56 -4.41 8.63
C ALA A 84 1.57 -5.49 8.20
N ALA A 85 1.87 -6.75 8.49
CA ALA A 85 0.93 -7.83 8.23
C ALA A 85 1.02 -8.92 9.30
N THR A 86 -0.14 -9.33 9.78
CA THR A 86 -0.27 -10.56 10.56
C THR A 86 -0.40 -11.71 9.58
N CYS A 87 0.32 -12.80 9.82
CA CYS A 87 0.12 -14.03 9.06
C CYS A 87 0.05 -15.26 9.96
N ASN A 88 -0.64 -16.27 9.46
CA ASN A 88 -0.57 -17.63 9.97
C ASN A 88 0.52 -18.40 9.18
N LEU A 89 0.73 -19.68 9.51
CA LEU A 89 1.78 -20.54 8.94
C LEU A 89 1.92 -20.44 7.41
N ASN A 90 0.84 -20.16 6.67
CA ASN A 90 0.85 -20.16 5.20
C ASN A 90 0.09 -19.04 4.48
N HIS A 91 -0.35 -17.99 5.17
CA HIS A 91 -1.05 -16.87 4.51
C HIS A 91 -1.13 -15.65 5.41
N PHE A 92 -1.26 -14.47 4.80
CA PHE A 92 -1.70 -13.25 5.48
C PHE A 92 -3.11 -13.44 6.03
N THR A 93 -3.33 -13.01 7.27
CA THR A 93 -4.65 -12.95 7.90
C THR A 93 -5.23 -11.54 7.85
N GLU A 94 -4.35 -10.53 7.85
CA GLU A 94 -4.67 -9.12 7.70
C GLU A 94 -3.41 -8.34 7.32
N CYS A 95 -3.59 -7.13 6.79
CA CYS A 95 -2.50 -6.18 6.59
C CYS A 95 -2.96 -4.77 6.94
N HIS A 96 -2.00 -3.95 7.35
CA HIS A 96 -2.20 -2.60 7.85
C HIS A 96 -1.13 -1.67 7.29
N GLY A 97 -1.52 -0.42 7.09
CA GLY A 97 -0.71 0.58 6.43
C GLY A 97 -0.70 1.90 7.18
N ALA A 98 0.33 2.70 6.95
CA ALA A 98 0.32 4.10 7.30
C ALA A 98 1.08 4.93 6.26
N TYR A 99 0.53 6.11 5.94
CA TYR A 99 1.12 7.04 4.99
C TYR A 99 0.73 8.49 5.32
N ALA A 100 1.71 9.37 5.47
CA ALA A 100 1.51 10.77 5.84
C ALA A 100 0.57 10.92 7.06
N THR A 101 -0.59 11.55 6.88
CA THR A 101 -1.61 11.75 7.92
C THR A 101 -2.54 10.56 8.12
N GLN A 102 -2.50 9.56 7.24
CA GLN A 102 -3.26 8.32 7.35
C GLN A 102 -2.47 7.32 8.22
N THR A 103 -2.65 7.40 9.54
CA THR A 103 -1.83 6.64 10.50
C THR A 103 -2.28 5.19 10.75
N HIS A 104 -3.47 4.82 10.25
CA HIS A 104 -4.01 3.47 10.35
C HIS A 104 -4.92 3.21 9.15
N ILE A 105 -4.45 2.39 8.20
CA ILE A 105 -5.16 2.06 6.97
C ILE A 105 -5.35 0.54 6.94
N ASP A 106 -6.61 0.13 7.07
CA ASP A 106 -6.97 -1.28 6.99
C ASP A 106 -6.76 -1.82 5.57
N GLY A 107 -6.20 -3.01 5.48
CA GLY A 107 -6.15 -3.77 4.25
C GLY A 107 -7.49 -4.38 3.87
N LEU A 108 -7.66 -4.61 2.57
CA LEU A 108 -8.68 -5.50 2.05
C LEU A 108 -8.44 -6.93 2.54
N PRO A 109 -9.49 -7.77 2.63
CA PRO A 109 -9.34 -9.17 2.99
C PRO A 109 -8.26 -9.86 2.14
N PRO A 110 -7.30 -10.56 2.78
CA PRO A 110 -6.27 -11.26 2.06
C PRO A 110 -6.85 -12.31 1.11
N SER A 111 -6.19 -12.50 -0.03
CA SER A 111 -6.48 -13.57 -0.96
C SER A 111 -5.37 -14.61 -0.94
N LYS A 112 -5.75 -15.86 -1.24
CA LYS A 112 -4.84 -16.99 -1.44
C LYS A 112 -4.67 -17.33 -2.93
N ASP A 113 -5.35 -16.58 -3.79
CA ASP A 113 -5.27 -16.78 -5.23
C ASP A 113 -4.02 -16.11 -5.75
N GLY A 114 -3.18 -16.89 -6.42
CA GLY A 114 -1.89 -16.45 -6.96
C GLY A 114 -1.98 -15.38 -8.05
N ASN A 115 -3.14 -14.78 -8.31
CA ASN A 115 -3.39 -13.67 -9.25
C ASN A 115 -4.19 -12.51 -8.63
N ALA A 116 -4.61 -12.61 -7.37
CA ALA A 116 -5.42 -11.56 -6.75
C ALA A 116 -4.58 -10.28 -6.62
N TYR A 117 -4.99 -9.20 -7.29
CA TYR A 117 -4.25 -7.92 -7.34
C TYR A 117 -3.02 -7.90 -8.28
N GLY A 118 -2.91 -8.84 -9.22
CA GLY A 118 -2.03 -8.71 -10.40
C GLY A 118 -0.61 -9.26 -10.24
N ILE A 119 -0.26 -9.85 -9.09
CA ILE A 119 1.03 -10.55 -8.91
C ILE A 119 0.78 -12.04 -9.13
N SER A 120 1.28 -12.59 -10.25
CA SER A 120 0.73 -13.81 -10.87
C SER A 120 1.52 -15.12 -10.72
N ALA A 121 2.74 -15.11 -10.17
CA ALA A 121 3.61 -16.30 -10.18
C ALA A 121 4.06 -16.72 -8.78
N GLY A 122 3.63 -17.90 -8.32
CA GLY A 122 4.13 -18.55 -7.10
C GLY A 122 3.65 -17.93 -5.78
N VAL A 123 2.78 -16.92 -5.82
CA VAL A 123 2.30 -16.24 -4.62
C VAL A 123 1.25 -17.09 -3.91
N SER A 124 1.53 -17.44 -2.65
CA SER A 124 0.65 -18.21 -1.76
C SER A 124 -0.39 -17.34 -1.03
N SER A 125 -0.11 -16.04 -0.86
CA SER A 125 -1.05 -15.09 -0.25
C SER A 125 -0.76 -13.65 -0.66
N GLN A 126 -1.81 -12.85 -0.82
CA GLN A 126 -1.75 -11.43 -1.14
C GLN A 126 -2.65 -10.61 -0.23
N CYS A 127 -2.23 -9.41 0.12
CA CYS A 127 -3.06 -8.44 0.84
C CYS A 127 -2.87 -7.06 0.20
N LYS A 128 -3.93 -6.27 0.10
CA LYS A 128 -3.92 -4.97 -0.58
C LYS A 128 -4.40 -3.87 0.36
N ILE A 129 -3.74 -2.72 0.33
CA ILE A 129 -4.14 -1.49 1.02
C ILE A 129 -4.32 -0.40 -0.02
N GLU A 130 -5.38 0.40 0.09
CA GLU A 130 -5.60 1.59 -0.73
C GLU A 130 -5.41 2.83 0.13
N PHE A 131 -4.67 3.82 -0.37
CA PHE A 131 -4.34 5.03 0.39
C PHE A 131 -4.27 6.27 -0.53
N ASP A 132 -4.45 7.43 0.08
CA ASP A 132 -4.28 8.72 -0.59
C ASP A 132 -2.80 9.09 -0.75
N CYS A 133 -2.39 9.45 -1.97
CA CYS A 133 -1.05 9.81 -2.43
C CYS A 133 -1.14 10.78 -3.64
#